data_AF-A0A2N2BDH9-F1
#
_entry.id   AF-A0A2N2BDH9-F1
#
_cell.length_a   1.000
_cell.length_b   1.000
_cell.length_c   1.000
_cell.angle_alpha   90.00
_cell.angle_beta   90.00
_cell.angle_gamma   90.00
#
_symmetry.space_group_name_H-M   'P 1'
#
loop_
_entity.id
_entity.type
_entity.pdbx_description
1 polymer ?
#
loop_
_entity_poly.entity_id
_entity_poly.type
_entity_poly.pdbx_seq_one_letter_code
_entity_poly.pdbx_strand_id
1 'polypeptide(L)'
;MKKYILFIIGIILIGAIIIISSHKTEATKDTLIAFQKPANDSNGIIYKELTIRWTDGIISNMHIEVTLKDKDPAEQLFNELNKEFGIGSEHNLELTGNIISYDQVDLSPWINLSYNKMRATLIEDGEWTIKEFNKIDSGEN
;
A
#
# COMPACT_ATOMS: atom_id res chain seq x y z
N MET A 1 -12.24 43.46 -23.89
CA MET A 1 -12.62 42.24 -23.15
C MET A 1 -13.32 41.28 -24.10
N LYS A 2 -12.93 40.00 -24.03
CA LYS A 2 -13.11 38.95 -25.03
C LYS A 2 -14.57 38.62 -25.33
N LYS A 3 -14.96 38.67 -26.61
CA LYS A 3 -16.15 38.02 -27.16
C LYS A 3 -15.81 37.51 -28.55
N TYR A 4 -15.36 36.27 -28.66
CA TYR A 4 -15.43 35.53 -29.92
C TYR A 4 -15.85 34.11 -29.61
N ILE A 5 -17.13 33.89 -29.90
CA ILE A 5 -17.84 32.64 -29.85
C ILE A 5 -17.93 32.14 -31.30
N LEU A 6 -17.51 30.89 -31.46
CA LEU A 6 -17.90 29.88 -32.45
C LEU A 6 -17.51 29.95 -33.95
N PHE A 7 -16.81 28.85 -34.34
CA PHE A 7 -16.92 28.02 -35.57
C PHE A 7 -16.35 28.61 -36.89
N ILE A 8 -15.58 27.87 -37.70
CA ILE A 8 -15.96 26.65 -38.45
C ILE A 8 -14.73 25.79 -38.83
N ILE A 9 -14.79 24.50 -38.46
CA ILE A 9 -14.57 23.24 -39.22
C ILE A 9 -13.45 23.17 -40.28
N GLY A 10 -12.55 22.19 -40.09
CA GLY A 10 -11.70 21.59 -41.12
C GLY A 10 -11.23 20.19 -40.70
N ILE A 11 -12.06 19.18 -40.96
CA ILE A 11 -11.80 17.74 -40.76
C ILE A 11 -10.70 17.27 -41.71
N ILE A 12 -9.61 16.67 -41.21
CA ILE A 12 -8.86 15.63 -41.94
C ILE A 12 -8.36 14.56 -40.95
N LEU A 13 -8.83 13.34 -41.18
CA LEU A 13 -8.39 12.08 -40.59
C LEU A 13 -6.86 11.93 -40.61
N ILE A 14 -6.23 11.66 -39.47
CA ILE A 14 -5.09 10.73 -39.39
C ILE A 14 -5.14 10.01 -38.04
N GLY A 15 -5.34 8.69 -38.10
CA GLY A 15 -4.85 7.75 -37.10
C GLY A 15 -5.66 7.65 -35.82
N ALA A 16 -6.62 6.72 -35.79
CA ALA A 16 -6.89 5.95 -34.58
C ALA A 16 -5.60 5.20 -34.23
N ILE A 17 -4.66 5.87 -33.57
CA ILE A 17 -3.68 5.17 -32.75
C ILE A 17 -4.45 4.83 -31.49
N ILE A 18 -5.13 3.67 -31.53
CA ILE A 18 -5.36 2.92 -30.32
C ILE A 18 -3.94 2.66 -29.81
N ILE A 19 -3.45 3.53 -28.94
CA ILE A 19 -2.35 3.19 -28.05
C ILE A 19 -3.00 2.14 -27.14
N ILE A 20 -3.05 0.90 -27.64
CA ILE A 20 -2.88 -0.25 -26.79
C ILE A 20 -1.50 0.02 -26.21
N SER A 21 -1.45 0.78 -25.13
CA SER A 21 -0.34 0.67 -24.21
C SER A 21 -0.47 -0.77 -23.78
N SER A 22 0.22 -1.65 -24.51
CA SER A 22 0.78 -2.87 -23.97
C SER A 22 1.58 -2.40 -22.77
N HIS A 23 0.87 -2.19 -21.66
CA HIS A 23 1.44 -2.28 -20.35
C HIS A 23 2.02 -3.66 -20.39
N LYS A 24 3.34 -3.74 -20.63
CA LYS A 24 4.10 -4.94 -20.34
C LYS A 24 3.62 -5.32 -18.96
N THR A 25 2.84 -6.39 -18.90
CA THR A 25 2.33 -6.93 -17.66
C THR A 25 3.60 -7.23 -16.88
N GLU A 26 3.91 -6.38 -15.90
CA GLU A 26 5.00 -6.65 -14.97
C GLU A 26 4.76 -8.09 -14.51
N ALA A 27 5.81 -8.93 -14.48
CA ALA A 27 5.67 -10.24 -13.86
C ALA A 27 5.11 -9.98 -12.46
N THR A 28 3.83 -10.31 -12.25
CA THR A 28 3.05 -9.70 -11.18
C THR A 28 3.61 -10.20 -9.87
N LYS A 29 4.42 -9.37 -9.21
CA LYS A 29 4.66 -9.54 -7.80
C LYS A 29 3.36 -9.14 -7.13
N ASP A 30 2.59 -10.16 -6.78
CA ASP A 30 1.24 -10.00 -6.21
C ASP A 30 1.31 -9.46 -4.77
N THR A 31 2.49 -9.49 -4.15
CA THR A 31 2.73 -9.06 -2.76
C THR A 31 4.03 -8.26 -2.65
N LEU A 32 3.98 -7.16 -1.90
CA LEU A 32 5.14 -6.40 -1.41
C LEU A 32 5.13 -6.44 0.12
N ILE A 33 6.26 -6.77 0.73
CA ILE A 33 6.43 -6.71 2.18
C ILE A 33 7.58 -5.76 2.51
N ALA A 34 7.29 -4.79 3.36
CA ALA A 34 8.24 -3.77 3.80
C ALA A 34 8.28 -3.73 5.33
N PHE A 35 9.44 -3.37 5.89
CA PHE A 35 9.69 -3.37 7.33
C PHE A 35 10.41 -2.11 7.77
N GLN A 36 10.14 -1.68 9.00
CA GLN A 36 10.88 -0.62 9.67
C GLN A 36 11.62 -1.23 10.88
N LYS A 37 12.97 -1.23 10.87
CA LYS A 37 13.84 -1.64 11.99
C LYS A 37 15.04 -0.70 12.15
N PRO A 38 15.47 -0.37 13.39
CA PRO A 38 14.66 -0.42 14.60
C PRO A 38 13.64 0.71 14.56
N ALA A 39 12.34 0.42 14.69
CA ALA A 39 11.33 1.46 14.81
C ALA A 39 11.30 2.10 16.23
N ASN A 40 12.38 1.92 17.01
CA ASN A 40 12.54 2.10 18.47
C ASN A 40 12.27 3.53 18.91
N ASP A 41 11.00 3.90 18.86
CA ASP A 41 10.46 5.15 19.32
C ASP A 41 10.28 5.09 20.85
N SER A 42 10.11 6.25 21.47
CA SER A 42 9.83 6.36 22.90
C SER A 42 8.57 5.62 23.35
N ASN A 43 7.76 5.10 22.41
CA ASN A 43 6.51 4.40 22.65
C ASN A 43 6.71 2.88 22.69
N GLY A 44 7.94 2.40 22.53
CA GLY A 44 8.28 0.99 22.65
C GLY A 44 7.99 0.17 21.39
N ILE A 45 7.82 0.79 20.22
CA ILE A 45 7.68 0.06 18.96
C ILE A 45 9.03 -0.54 18.57
N ILE A 46 9.10 -1.86 18.42
CA ILE A 46 10.33 -2.55 17.99
C ILE A 46 10.39 -2.63 16.46
N TYR A 47 9.23 -2.87 15.85
CA TYR A 47 9.14 -3.33 14.48
C TYR A 47 7.77 -3.00 13.90
N LYS A 48 7.77 -2.53 12.65
CA LYS A 48 6.56 -2.43 11.82
C LYS A 48 6.73 -3.24 10.55
N GLU A 49 5.69 -3.93 10.15
CA GLU A 49 5.59 -4.67 8.90
C GLU A 49 4.39 -4.15 8.11
N LEU A 50 4.62 -3.84 6.84
CA LEU A 50 3.61 -3.42 5.88
C LEU A 50 3.55 -4.46 4.77
N THR A 51 2.39 -5.11 4.65
CA THR A 51 2.11 -6.07 3.58
C THR A 51 1.08 -5.47 2.62
N ILE A 52 1.44 -5.35 1.35
CA ILE A 52 0.56 -4.83 0.29
C ILE A 52 0.32 -5.94 -0.73
N ARG A 53 -0.94 -6.17 -1.09
CA ARG A 53 -1.35 -7.20 -2.06
C ARG A 53 -2.08 -6.61 -3.24
N TRP A 54 -1.76 -7.06 -4.44
CA TRP A 54 -2.47 -6.70 -5.67
C TRP A 54 -3.30 -7.88 -6.19
N THR A 55 -4.49 -7.59 -6.68
CA THR A 55 -5.33 -8.49 -7.48
C THR A 55 -5.62 -7.77 -8.80
N ASP A 56 -5.31 -8.42 -9.93
CA ASP A 56 -5.51 -7.84 -11.28
C ASP A 56 -4.84 -6.46 -11.47
N GLY A 57 -3.69 -6.24 -10.83
CA GLY A 57 -2.94 -4.98 -10.91
C GLY A 57 -3.51 -3.84 -10.05
N ILE A 58 -4.53 -4.11 -9.23
CA ILE A 58 -5.14 -3.16 -8.30
C ILE A 58 -4.81 -3.59 -6.87
N ILE A 59 -4.48 -2.65 -5.98
CA ILE A 59 -4.26 -2.96 -4.56
C ILE A 59 -5.57 -3.50 -3.98
N SER A 60 -5.52 -4.73 -3.47
CA SER A 60 -6.64 -5.46 -2.89
C SER A 60 -6.64 -5.42 -1.36
N ASN A 61 -5.47 -5.31 -0.75
CA ASN A 61 -5.31 -5.25 0.70
C ASN A 61 -3.98 -4.60 1.05
N MET A 62 -3.99 -3.83 2.14
CA MET A 62 -2.81 -3.27 2.78
C MET A 62 -2.95 -3.55 4.27
N HIS A 63 -2.06 -4.38 4.79
CA HIS A 63 -2.08 -4.87 6.16
C HIS A 63 -0.85 -4.38 6.91
N ILE A 64 -1.03 -3.95 8.15
CA ILE A 64 0.03 -3.42 8.99
C ILE A 64 0.09 -4.25 10.28
N GLU A 65 1.28 -4.73 10.60
CA GLU A 65 1.59 -5.29 11.92
C GLU A 65 2.59 -4.39 12.65
N VAL A 66 2.32 -4.13 13.92
CA VAL A 66 3.17 -3.36 14.81
C VAL A 66 3.54 -4.24 15.99
N THR A 67 4.82 -4.59 16.11
CA THR A 67 5.34 -5.29 17.28
C THR A 67 5.93 -4.29 18.26
N LEU A 68 5.41 -4.30 19.47
CA LEU A 68 5.87 -3.48 20.58
C LEU A 68 6.73 -4.30 21.54
N LYS A 69 7.46 -3.61 22.40
CA LYS A 69 8.39 -4.24 23.34
C LYS A 69 7.68 -5.08 24.39
N ASP A 70 6.60 -4.53 24.93
CA ASP A 70 5.86 -5.11 26.04
C ASP A 70 4.35 -5.05 25.74
N LYS A 71 3.54 -5.73 26.56
CA LYS A 71 2.08 -5.77 26.39
C LYS A 71 1.42 -4.44 26.74
N ASP A 72 1.86 -3.76 27.79
CA ASP A 72 1.21 -2.53 28.25
C ASP A 72 1.22 -1.41 27.19
N PRO A 73 2.34 -1.12 26.49
CA PRO A 73 2.33 -0.18 25.36
C PRO A 73 1.45 -0.65 24.20
N ALA A 74 1.36 -1.97 23.97
CA ALA A 74 0.52 -2.52 22.91
C ALA A 74 -0.96 -2.32 23.21
N GLU A 75 -1.38 -2.52 24.46
CA GLU A 75 -2.75 -2.26 24.90
C GLU A 75 -3.09 -0.76 24.80
N GLN A 76 -2.16 0.13 25.14
CA GLN A 76 -2.35 1.58 25.02
C GLN A 76 -2.57 1.99 23.56
N LEU A 77 -1.65 1.60 22.67
CA LEU A 77 -1.75 1.92 21.24
C LEU A 77 -2.99 1.27 20.60
N PHE A 78 -3.33 0.03 20.98
CA PHE A 78 -4.56 -0.62 20.51
C PHE A 78 -5.81 0.19 20.90
N ASN A 79 -5.89 0.65 22.14
CA ASN A 79 -7.03 1.46 22.59
C ASN A 79 -7.11 2.81 21.87
N GLU A 80 -5.97 3.44 21.58
CA GLU A 80 -5.89 4.67 20.80
C GLU A 80 -6.39 4.46 19.36
N LEU A 81 -5.87 3.45 18.67
CA LEU A 81 -6.29 3.09 17.32
C LEU A 81 -7.77 2.70 17.27
N ASN A 82 -8.26 1.91 18.24
CA ASN A 82 -9.66 1.52 18.31
C ASN A 82 -10.58 2.75 18.50
N LYS A 83 -10.13 3.76 19.24
CA LYS A 83 -10.85 5.03 19.39
C LYS A 83 -10.81 5.87 18.11
N GLU A 84 -9.67 5.89 17.42
CA GLU A 84 -9.48 6.62 16.17
C GLU A 84 -10.32 6.04 15.02
N PHE A 85 -10.25 4.72 14.84
CA PHE A 85 -11.00 4.02 13.79
C PHE A 85 -12.49 3.95 14.09
N GLY A 86 -12.85 3.94 15.37
CA GLY A 86 -14.23 3.85 15.83
C GLY A 86 -14.76 2.42 15.90
N ILE A 87 -15.87 2.28 16.63
CA ILE A 87 -16.52 1.00 16.89
C ILE A 87 -17.09 0.44 15.58
N GLY A 88 -16.76 -0.83 15.27
CA GLY A 88 -17.27 -1.51 14.08
C GLY A 88 -16.59 -1.07 12.77
N SER A 89 -15.38 -0.51 12.87
CA SER A 89 -14.60 -0.13 11.71
C SER A 89 -14.18 -1.33 10.85
N GLU A 90 -13.96 -1.08 9.56
CA GLU A 90 -13.52 -2.10 8.58
C GLU A 90 -12.01 -2.39 8.67
N HIS A 91 -11.30 -1.77 9.62
CA HIS A 91 -9.85 -1.90 9.78
C HIS A 91 -9.40 -3.25 10.33
N ASN A 92 -10.31 -4.17 10.72
CA ASN A 92 -9.97 -5.48 11.28
C ASN A 92 -8.85 -5.40 12.35
N LEU A 93 -8.98 -4.43 13.27
CA LEU A 93 -7.98 -4.15 14.29
C LEU A 93 -7.97 -5.26 15.36
N GLU A 94 -6.81 -5.88 15.55
CA GLU A 94 -6.61 -6.97 16.51
C GLU A 94 -5.37 -6.72 17.37
N LEU A 95 -5.38 -7.26 18.59
CA LEU A 95 -4.25 -7.28 19.52
C LEU A 95 -3.97 -8.72 19.95
N THR A 96 -2.78 -9.23 19.61
CA THR A 96 -2.31 -10.55 20.00
C THR A 96 -0.99 -10.42 20.76
N GLY A 97 -1.05 -10.49 22.09
CA GLY A 97 0.13 -10.31 22.94
C GLY A 97 0.66 -8.89 22.89
N ASN A 98 1.84 -8.69 22.29
CA ASN A 98 2.48 -7.39 22.08
C ASN A 98 2.45 -6.94 20.60
N ILE A 99 1.62 -7.58 19.78
CA ILE A 99 1.48 -7.31 18.35
C ILE A 99 0.09 -6.76 18.08
N ILE A 100 0.03 -5.62 17.41
CA ILE A 100 -1.19 -5.03 16.88
C ILE A 100 -1.21 -5.26 15.38
N SER A 101 -2.33 -5.72 14.84
CA SER A 101 -2.53 -5.91 13.40
C SER A 101 -3.80 -5.22 12.93
N TYR A 102 -3.76 -4.57 11.76
CA TYR A 102 -4.94 -3.94 11.17
C TYR A 102 -4.78 -3.76 9.66
N ASP A 103 -5.91 -3.65 8.97
CA ASP A 103 -6.02 -3.31 7.56
C ASP A 103 -6.17 -1.81 7.36
N GLN A 104 -5.46 -1.25 6.37
CA GLN A 104 -5.68 0.10 5.88
C GLN A 104 -6.87 0.10 4.93
N VAL A 105 -7.95 0.76 5.32
CA VAL A 105 -9.21 0.80 4.56
C VAL A 105 -9.15 1.85 3.45
N ASP A 106 -8.66 3.06 3.75
CA ASP A 106 -8.51 4.09 2.73
C ASP A 106 -7.24 3.86 1.91
N LEU A 107 -7.42 3.28 0.74
CA LEU A 107 -6.38 3.03 -0.26
C LEU A 107 -6.30 4.13 -1.33
N SER A 108 -7.12 5.18 -1.23
CA SER A 108 -7.17 6.25 -2.23
C SER A 108 -5.83 6.93 -2.51
N PRO A 109 -4.90 7.11 -1.54
CA PRO A 109 -3.57 7.69 -1.83
C PRO A 109 -2.71 6.80 -2.75
N TRP A 110 -3.03 5.51 -2.81
CA TRP A 110 -2.24 4.49 -3.49
C TRP A 110 -2.91 3.97 -4.76
N ILE A 111 -4.07 4.53 -5.11
CA ILE A 111 -4.87 4.10 -6.25
C ILE A 111 -4.06 4.25 -7.54
N ASN A 112 -3.98 3.17 -8.32
CA ASN A 112 -3.19 3.07 -9.56
C ASN A 112 -1.66 2.99 -9.40
N LEU A 113 -1.12 2.82 -8.18
CA LEU A 113 0.29 2.49 -8.05
C LEU A 113 0.54 1.02 -8.38
N SER A 114 1.40 0.81 -9.38
CA SER A 114 1.95 -0.53 -9.65
C SER A 114 2.91 -0.94 -8.54
N TYR A 115 3.23 -2.24 -8.49
CA TYR A 115 4.24 -2.78 -7.58
C TYR A 115 5.54 -1.96 -7.62
N ASN A 116 6.08 -1.70 -8.80
CA ASN A 116 7.36 -0.98 -8.93
C ASN A 116 7.28 0.47 -8.47
N LYS A 117 6.15 1.15 -8.69
CA LYS A 117 5.95 2.51 -8.19
C LYS A 117 5.85 2.53 -6.68
N MET A 118 5.06 1.63 -6.09
CA MET A 118 4.94 1.50 -4.63
C MET A 118 6.30 1.18 -3.99
N ARG A 119 7.03 0.23 -4.57
CA ARG A 119 8.39 -0.12 -4.16
C ARG A 119 9.32 1.10 -4.19
N ALA A 120 9.29 1.88 -5.27
CA ALA A 120 10.11 3.08 -5.39
C ALA A 120 9.73 4.12 -4.32
N THR A 121 8.44 4.38 -4.12
CA THR A 121 7.95 5.31 -3.10
C THR A 121 8.39 4.91 -1.69
N LEU A 122 8.28 3.63 -1.32
CA LEU A 122 8.72 3.14 0.00
C LEU A 122 10.24 3.22 0.18
N ILE A 123 11.02 3.03 -0.88
CA ILE A 123 12.48 3.21 -0.85
C ILE A 123 12.84 4.70 -0.71
N GLU A 124 12.14 5.58 -1.43
CA GLU A 124 12.35 7.03 -1.40
C GLU A 124 11.98 7.65 -0.04
N ASP A 125 11.00 7.09 0.66
CA ASP A 125 10.65 7.46 2.05
C ASP A 125 11.81 7.22 3.02
N GLY A 126 12.73 6.30 2.71
CA GLY A 126 13.95 6.03 3.48
C GLY A 126 13.74 5.31 4.82
N GLU A 127 12.49 5.21 5.29
CA GLU A 127 12.10 4.55 6.53
C GLU A 127 11.88 3.03 6.36
N TRP A 128 11.63 2.57 5.13
CA TRP A 128 11.24 1.19 4.85
C TRP A 128 12.34 0.38 4.19
N THR A 129 12.55 -0.83 4.71
CA THR A 129 13.35 -1.87 4.07
C THR A 129 12.43 -2.89 3.41
N ILE A 130 12.57 -3.11 2.10
CA ILE A 130 11.71 -4.03 1.34
C ILE A 130 12.33 -5.44 1.34
N LYS A 131 11.55 -6.48 1.67
CA LYS A 131 11.92 -7.88 1.46
C LYS A 131 11.14 -8.43 0.28
N GLU A 132 11.86 -8.74 -0.78
CA GLU A 132 11.25 -9.37 -1.94
C GLU A 132 11.28 -10.88 -1.75
N PHE A 133 10.11 -11.52 -1.77
CA PHE A 133 10.01 -12.97 -1.90
C PHE A 133 9.99 -13.28 -3.40
N ASN A 134 11.09 -13.81 -3.92
CA ASN A 134 11.05 -14.39 -5.26
C ASN A 134 10.18 -15.65 -5.18
N LYS A 135 9.23 -15.81 -6.10
CA LYS A 135 8.29 -16.95 -6.21
C LYS A 135 8.99 -18.30 -6.51
N ILE A 136 10.31 -18.38 -6.29
CA ILE A 136 11.15 -19.58 -6.44
C ILE A 136 11.53 -20.05 -5.05
N ASP A 137 10.56 -20.58 -4.31
CA ASP A 137 10.78 -21.53 -3.20
C ASP A 137 9.49 -22.31 -2.92
N SER A 138 8.66 -22.53 -3.95
CA SER A 138 7.78 -23.70 -3.97
C SER A 138 8.64 -24.92 -4.32
N GLY A 139 9.52 -25.29 -3.40
CA GLY A 139 10.07 -26.63 -3.35
C GLY A 139 8.90 -27.57 -3.10
N GLU A 140 8.36 -28.13 -4.18
CA GLU A 140 7.58 -29.36 -4.13
C GLU A 140 8.43 -30.39 -3.35
N ASN A 141 7.90 -30.83 -2.21
CA ASN A 141 8.26 -32.10 -1.57
C ASN A 141 7.06 -33.03 -1.73
#